data_AF-A0AA37R185-F1
#
_entry.id   AF-A0AA37R185-F1
#
_cell.length_a   1.000
_cell.length_b   1.000
_cell.length_c   1.000
_cell.angle_alpha   90.00
_cell.angle_beta   90.00
_cell.angle_gamma   90.00
#
_symmetry.space_group_name_H-M   'P 1'
#
loop_
_entity.id
_entity.type
_entity.pdbx_description
1 polymer ?
#
loop_
_entity_poly.entity_id
_entity_poly.type
_entity_poly.pdbx_seq_one_letter_code
_entity_poly.pdbx_strand_id
1 'polypeptide(L)'
;MMARRTLLALLAGSLASLLSACGRSDATFRYRLAFSVSINGAGKSGSSIISVHYWKGGASWGTGETTYAIVKGVAPVVDLGQYGMLVAAMAYNVREWATRRKEHGLACKQPLTADSLPGKFSTEPATLAHLREGKRDLTEDSYPAFIWFPPGQPYERAQQICPEEFSRVIGAKVELQSVTIEVAPDAPLLTRLEISAPWLDEIRADQTNLGGVTSKAGIFKPYRTSMIETDGT
;
A
#
# COMPACT_ATOMS: atom_id res chain seq x y z
N MET A 1 -28.90 -24.26 -79.20
CA MET A 1 -30.00 -24.79 -78.35
C MET A 1 -29.45 -25.04 -76.97
N MET A 2 -30.11 -24.44 -75.98
CA MET A 2 -30.39 -24.91 -74.59
C MET A 2 -29.32 -25.73 -73.84
N ALA A 3 -29.07 -25.60 -72.53
CA ALA A 3 -29.44 -24.69 -71.45
C ALA A 3 -28.91 -25.37 -70.15
N ARG A 4 -28.87 -24.60 -69.06
CA ARG A 4 -28.91 -25.04 -67.64
C ARG A 4 -27.59 -25.50 -67.01
N ARG A 5 -27.29 -25.20 -65.75
CA ARG A 5 -27.78 -24.25 -64.74
C ARG A 5 -26.81 -24.44 -63.56
N THR A 6 -26.46 -23.32 -62.97
CA THR A 6 -25.93 -23.07 -61.62
C THR A 6 -26.25 -24.12 -60.55
N LEU A 7 -25.25 -24.44 -59.70
CA LEU A 7 -25.45 -24.80 -58.29
C LEU A 7 -24.26 -24.29 -57.46
N LEU A 8 -24.51 -23.20 -56.73
CA LEU A 8 -23.80 -22.79 -55.52
C LEU A 8 -24.10 -23.80 -54.40
N ALA A 9 -23.14 -24.08 -53.52
CA ALA A 9 -23.30 -24.17 -52.06
C ALA A 9 -21.99 -24.70 -51.43
N LEU A 10 -21.25 -23.85 -50.71
CA LEU A 10 -21.24 -23.77 -49.24
C LEU A 10 -20.58 -24.97 -48.55
N LEU A 11 -19.36 -24.78 -48.05
CA LEU A 11 -18.82 -25.39 -46.82
C LEU A 11 -17.48 -24.69 -46.50
N ALA A 12 -17.56 -23.41 -46.16
CA ALA A 12 -16.47 -22.67 -45.53
C ALA A 12 -17.02 -22.10 -44.22
N GLY A 13 -16.36 -22.43 -43.11
CA GLY A 13 -16.54 -21.73 -41.84
C GLY A 13 -17.23 -22.53 -40.74
N SER A 14 -16.43 -23.21 -39.92
CA SER A 14 -16.74 -23.45 -38.50
C SER A 14 -15.54 -24.08 -37.77
N LEU A 15 -14.42 -23.37 -37.70
CA LEU A 15 -13.29 -23.71 -36.83
C LEU A 15 -12.73 -22.44 -36.17
N ALA A 16 -13.57 -21.71 -35.42
CA ALA A 16 -13.11 -20.55 -34.66
C ALA A 16 -14.09 -20.15 -33.56
N SER A 17 -14.28 -20.96 -32.52
CA SER A 17 -15.05 -20.51 -31.33
C SER A 17 -15.01 -21.45 -30.12
N LEU A 18 -13.82 -21.84 -29.63
CA LEU A 18 -13.69 -22.39 -28.27
C LEU A 18 -12.38 -21.98 -27.55
N LEU A 19 -11.87 -20.79 -27.83
CA LEU A 19 -10.97 -20.09 -26.89
C LEU A 19 -11.82 -19.09 -26.09
N SER A 20 -12.77 -19.62 -25.32
CA SER A 20 -13.37 -18.89 -24.22
C SER A 20 -12.24 -18.65 -23.21
N ALA A 21 -11.57 -17.51 -23.35
CA ALA A 21 -10.60 -17.04 -22.40
C ALA A 21 -11.22 -17.16 -20.99
N CYS A 22 -10.62 -17.99 -20.14
CA CYS A 22 -10.85 -17.95 -18.71
C CYS A 22 -10.43 -16.56 -18.21
N GLY A 23 -11.37 -15.61 -18.26
CA GLY A 23 -11.17 -14.23 -17.85
C GLY A 23 -11.00 -14.18 -16.34
N ARG A 24 -9.77 -14.37 -15.86
CA ARG A 24 -9.39 -13.90 -14.53
C ARG A 24 -9.64 -12.39 -14.52
N SER A 25 -10.50 -11.94 -13.61
CA SER A 25 -10.75 -10.52 -13.42
C SER A 25 -9.55 -9.91 -12.68
N ASP A 26 -8.49 -9.64 -13.44
CA ASP A 26 -7.31 -8.92 -12.98
C ASP A 26 -7.59 -7.41 -13.07
N ALA A 27 -7.24 -6.67 -12.03
CA ALA A 27 -7.45 -5.23 -11.95
C ALA A 27 -6.24 -4.57 -11.29
N THR A 28 -5.74 -3.48 -11.87
CA THR A 28 -4.72 -2.65 -11.23
C THR A 28 -5.31 -1.29 -10.89
N PHE A 29 -5.08 -0.84 -9.67
CA PHE A 29 -5.47 0.48 -9.21
C PHE A 29 -4.25 1.22 -8.66
N ARG A 30 -4.02 2.44 -9.13
CA ARG A 30 -2.95 3.31 -8.64
C ARG A 30 -3.54 4.52 -7.97
N TYR A 31 -3.01 4.84 -6.79
CA TYR A 31 -3.39 6.02 -6.04
C TYR A 31 -2.18 6.67 -5.40
N ARG A 32 -2.27 7.97 -5.18
CA ARG A 32 -1.34 8.73 -4.36
C ARG A 32 -1.80 8.65 -2.91
N LEU A 33 -0.94 8.18 -2.01
CA LEU A 33 -1.08 8.36 -0.58
C LEU A 33 -0.28 9.59 -0.18
N ALA A 34 -0.90 10.54 0.52
CA ALA A 34 -0.22 11.70 1.06
C ALA A 34 -0.60 11.91 2.52
N PHE A 35 0.32 12.48 3.28
CA PHE A 35 0.00 12.96 4.62
C PHE A 35 0.80 14.23 4.93
N SER A 36 0.28 15.00 5.88
CA SER A 36 0.93 16.19 6.37
C SER A 36 0.87 16.27 7.89
N VAL A 37 1.91 16.86 8.46
CA VAL A 37 2.05 17.10 9.90
C VAL A 37 2.47 18.55 10.12
N SER A 38 2.11 19.11 11.27
CA SER A 38 2.70 20.34 11.77
C SER A 38 3.82 19.98 12.75
N ILE A 39 4.92 20.72 12.73
CA ILE A 39 6.05 20.57 13.65
C ILE A 39 6.34 21.95 14.21
N ASN A 40 6.07 22.15 15.49
CA ASN A 40 6.18 23.47 16.14
C ASN A 40 5.43 24.56 15.34
N GLY A 41 4.29 24.21 14.75
CA GLY A 41 3.46 25.09 13.92
C GLY A 41 3.85 25.17 12.44
N ALA A 42 4.99 24.61 12.01
CA ALA A 42 5.39 24.58 10.61
C ALA A 42 4.91 23.30 9.91
N GLY A 43 4.18 23.45 8.79
CA GLY A 43 3.67 22.33 8.00
C GLY A 43 4.77 21.60 7.21
N LYS A 44 4.73 20.27 7.23
CA LYS A 44 5.53 19.38 6.38
C LYS A 44 4.61 18.31 5.78
N SER A 45 4.87 17.91 4.55
CA SER A 45 4.07 16.89 3.87
C SER A 45 4.93 15.96 3.04
N GLY A 46 4.42 14.76 2.82
CA GLY A 46 5.02 13.72 1.99
C GLY A 46 3.93 13.01 1.20
N SER A 47 4.26 12.55 -0.01
CA SER A 47 3.34 11.75 -0.83
C SER A 47 4.08 10.71 -1.66
N SER A 48 3.40 9.64 -2.02
CA SER A 48 3.92 8.60 -2.89
C SER A 48 2.80 7.91 -3.67
N ILE A 49 3.15 7.26 -4.78
CA ILE A 49 2.23 6.43 -5.57
C ILE A 49 2.32 4.99 -5.11
N ILE A 50 1.15 4.40 -4.86
CA ILE A 50 0.96 3.01 -4.52
C ILE A 50 0.11 2.36 -5.61
N SER A 51 0.53 1.19 -6.06
CA SER A 51 -0.17 0.36 -7.03
C SER A 51 -0.65 -0.92 -6.34
N VAL A 52 -1.93 -1.22 -6.46
CA VAL A 52 -2.52 -2.47 -5.98
C VAL A 52 -3.01 -3.27 -7.17
N HIS A 53 -2.50 -4.49 -7.31
CA HIS A 53 -2.96 -5.44 -8.32
C HIS A 53 -3.84 -6.49 -7.63
N TYR A 54 -5.08 -6.58 -8.07
CA TYR A 54 -6.09 -7.52 -7.60
C TYR A 54 -6.27 -8.64 -8.62
N TRP A 55 -6.43 -9.87 -8.14
CA TRP A 55 -6.83 -11.01 -8.98
C TRP A 55 -7.75 -11.94 -8.21
N LYS A 56 -8.54 -12.71 -8.95
CA LYS A 56 -9.34 -13.80 -8.36
C LYS A 56 -8.63 -15.13 -8.48
N GLY A 57 -8.68 -15.91 -7.41
CA GLY A 57 -8.21 -17.29 -7.40
C GLY A 57 -9.11 -18.17 -6.54
N GLY A 58 -8.89 -19.49 -6.59
CA GLY A 58 -9.60 -20.42 -5.73
C GLY A 58 -9.25 -20.16 -4.26
N ALA A 59 -10.26 -20.15 -3.39
CA ALA A 59 -10.06 -19.97 -1.96
C ALA A 59 -9.15 -21.09 -1.40
N SER A 60 -8.21 -20.73 -0.53
CA SER A 60 -7.29 -21.71 0.08
C SER A 60 -7.96 -22.71 1.03
N TRP A 61 -9.21 -22.45 1.43
CA TRP A 61 -9.97 -23.27 2.38
C TRP A 61 -11.41 -23.52 1.87
N GLY A 62 -11.57 -24.31 0.82
CA GLY A 62 -12.87 -24.82 0.37
C GLY A 62 -13.21 -24.53 -1.10
N THR A 63 -14.48 -24.66 -1.45
CA THR A 63 -15.01 -24.39 -2.79
C THR A 63 -15.50 -22.94 -2.85
N GLY A 64 -14.72 -22.04 -3.44
CA GLY A 64 -15.10 -20.64 -3.61
C GLY A 64 -14.01 -19.84 -4.33
N GLU A 65 -14.35 -18.62 -4.75
CA GLU A 65 -13.37 -17.64 -5.23
C GLU A 65 -12.99 -16.70 -4.09
N THR A 66 -11.74 -16.27 -4.07
CA THR A 66 -11.27 -15.19 -3.20
C THR A 66 -10.50 -14.15 -4.01
N THR A 67 -10.59 -12.90 -3.58
CA THR A 67 -9.83 -11.79 -4.17
C THR A 67 -8.52 -11.68 -3.42
N TYR A 68 -7.44 -11.78 -4.17
CA TYR A 68 -6.09 -11.54 -3.68
C TYR A 68 -5.62 -10.16 -4.11
N ALA A 69 -4.67 -9.60 -3.38
CA ALA A 69 -4.05 -8.32 -3.70
C ALA A 69 -2.53 -8.40 -3.52
N ILE A 70 -1.80 -7.68 -4.37
CA ILE A 70 -0.37 -7.43 -4.20
C ILE A 70 -0.14 -5.93 -4.33
N VAL A 71 0.60 -5.39 -3.35
CA VAL A 71 0.96 -3.98 -3.28
C VAL A 71 2.34 -3.79 -3.89
N LYS A 72 2.51 -2.73 -4.68
CA LYS A 72 3.78 -2.20 -5.15
C LYS A 72 3.86 -0.71 -4.88
N GLY A 73 5.02 -0.19 -4.51
CA GLY A 73 5.20 1.23 -4.26
C GLY A 73 6.23 1.53 -3.18
N VAL A 74 6.24 2.79 -2.77
CA VAL A 74 6.96 3.24 -1.57
C VAL A 74 6.00 3.99 -0.65
N ALA A 75 6.20 3.88 0.65
CA ALA A 75 5.48 4.63 1.65
C ALA A 75 5.90 6.12 1.57
N PRO A 76 4.96 7.08 1.68
CA PRO A 76 5.33 8.48 1.82
C PRO A 76 6.09 8.70 3.13
N VAL A 77 7.10 9.57 3.06
CA VAL A 77 7.98 9.92 4.17
C VAL A 77 7.98 11.43 4.36
N VAL A 78 7.97 11.86 5.61
CA VAL A 78 8.18 13.24 6.02
C VAL A 78 9.46 13.33 6.85
N ASP A 79 10.38 14.17 6.41
CA ASP A 79 11.56 14.55 7.18
C ASP A 79 11.19 15.60 8.24
N LEU A 80 11.36 15.24 9.51
CA LEU A 80 11.11 16.10 10.67
C LEU A 80 12.39 16.88 11.08
N GLY A 81 13.46 16.79 10.29
CA GLY A 81 14.76 17.39 10.57
C GLY A 81 15.44 16.71 11.75
N GLN A 82 15.80 17.50 12.77
CA GLN A 82 16.44 16.99 13.99
C GLN A 82 15.59 15.99 14.79
N TYR A 83 14.29 15.85 14.46
CA TYR A 83 13.37 14.94 15.15
C TYR A 83 13.21 13.59 14.43
N GLY A 84 13.95 13.34 13.34
CA GLY A 84 13.94 12.08 12.62
C GLY A 84 12.97 12.06 11.45
N MET A 85 12.48 10.88 11.08
CA MET A 85 11.59 10.69 9.92
C MET A 85 10.29 10.02 10.33
N LEU A 86 9.19 10.42 9.70
CA LEU A 86 7.87 9.82 9.89
C LEU A 86 7.40 9.21 8.58
N VAL A 87 6.93 7.97 8.62
CA VAL A 87 6.51 7.19 7.45
C VAL A 87 5.04 6.82 7.61
N ALA A 88 4.21 7.05 6.58
CA ALA A 88 2.87 6.48 6.53
C ALA A 88 2.92 5.12 5.81
N ALA A 89 3.02 4.05 6.59
CA ALA A 89 3.40 2.73 6.13
C ALA A 89 2.32 2.05 5.28
N MET A 90 2.75 1.25 4.30
CA MET A 90 1.86 0.48 3.41
C MET A 90 1.22 -0.75 4.10
N ALA A 91 1.83 -1.22 5.19
CA ALA A 91 1.30 -2.26 6.04
C ALA A 91 1.66 -1.92 7.49
N TYR A 92 1.18 -2.74 8.43
CA TYR A 92 1.41 -2.51 9.85
C TYR A 92 1.63 -3.81 10.61
N ASN A 93 2.33 -3.72 11.73
CA ASN A 93 2.49 -4.84 12.64
C ASN A 93 1.30 -4.85 13.60
N VAL A 94 0.40 -5.81 13.40
CA VAL A 94 -0.84 -5.96 14.19
C VAL A 94 -0.55 -6.13 15.68
N ARG A 95 0.44 -6.95 16.01
CA ARG A 95 0.83 -7.22 17.40
C ARG A 95 1.39 -5.97 18.07
N GLU A 96 2.30 -5.27 17.39
CA GLU A 96 2.89 -4.02 17.90
C GLU A 96 1.78 -2.98 18.16
N TRP A 97 0.89 -2.76 17.19
CA TRP A 97 -0.23 -1.83 17.35
C TRP A 97 -1.11 -2.22 18.55
N ALA A 98 -1.52 -3.50 18.63
CA ALA A 98 -2.42 -3.97 19.69
C ALA A 98 -1.78 -3.88 21.08
N THR A 99 -0.51 -4.28 21.21
CA THR A 99 0.26 -4.18 22.45
C THR A 99 0.39 -2.73 22.89
N ARG A 100 0.89 -1.87 22.00
CA ARG A 100 1.14 -0.45 22.31
C ARG A 100 -0.14 0.30 22.67
N ARG A 101 -1.23 0.07 21.92
CA ARG A 101 -2.55 0.61 22.21
C ARG A 101 -3.02 0.25 23.61
N LYS A 102 -2.86 -1.02 24.01
CA LYS A 102 -3.23 -1.49 25.34
C LYS A 102 -2.33 -0.91 26.44
N GLU A 103 -1.02 -0.91 26.24
CA GLU A 103 -0.03 -0.47 27.23
C GLU A 103 -0.11 1.04 27.52
N HIS A 104 -0.42 1.85 26.51
CA HIS A 104 -0.50 3.31 26.65
C HIS A 104 -1.93 3.86 26.67
N GLY A 105 -2.95 3.00 26.65
CA GLY A 105 -4.36 3.42 26.69
C GLY A 105 -4.79 4.28 25.50
N LEU A 106 -4.30 3.96 24.30
CA LEU A 106 -4.48 4.78 23.10
C LEU A 106 -5.89 4.61 22.49
N ALA A 107 -6.42 5.70 21.93
CA ALA A 107 -7.74 5.77 21.30
C ALA A 107 -7.74 5.46 19.80
N CYS A 108 -6.58 5.57 19.14
CA CYS A 108 -6.39 5.28 17.73
C CYS A 108 -7.02 3.96 17.27
N LYS A 109 -7.62 4.02 16.07
CA LYS A 109 -8.23 2.85 15.43
C LYS A 109 -7.15 1.96 14.79
N GLN A 110 -7.58 0.77 14.37
CA GLN A 110 -6.73 -0.16 13.66
C GLN A 110 -6.32 0.45 12.31
N PRO A 111 -5.02 0.48 11.99
CA PRO A 111 -4.57 1.01 10.71
C PRO A 111 -5.10 0.20 9.52
N LEU A 112 -5.33 0.86 8.40
CA LEU A 112 -5.61 0.20 7.13
C LEU A 112 -4.31 -0.06 6.36
N THR A 113 -4.26 -1.20 5.68
CA THR A 113 -3.18 -1.55 4.75
C THR A 113 -3.42 -0.89 3.40
N ALA A 114 -2.35 -0.77 2.61
CA ALA A 114 -2.35 -0.13 1.30
C ALA A 114 -3.30 -0.77 0.28
N ASP A 115 -3.58 -2.06 0.39
CA ASP A 115 -4.55 -2.79 -0.44
C ASP A 115 -6.02 -2.60 0.03
N SER A 116 -6.22 -2.20 1.29
CA SER A 116 -7.53 -1.91 1.87
C SER A 116 -7.97 -0.46 1.66
N LEU A 117 -7.03 0.49 1.59
CA LEU A 117 -7.31 1.92 1.39
C LEU A 117 -8.19 2.23 0.15
N PRO A 118 -7.99 1.57 -1.02
CA PRO A 118 -8.87 1.75 -2.17
C PRO A 118 -10.34 1.46 -1.92
N GLY A 119 -10.67 0.68 -0.87
CA GLY A 119 -12.05 0.44 -0.42
C GLY A 119 -12.82 1.72 -0.08
N LYS A 120 -12.14 2.85 0.13
CA LYS A 120 -12.76 4.17 0.31
C LYS A 120 -13.29 4.80 -0.99
N PHE A 121 -12.93 4.23 -2.14
CA PHE A 121 -13.53 4.55 -3.43
C PHE A 121 -14.57 3.49 -3.83
N SER A 122 -14.18 2.22 -3.80
CA SER A 122 -15.06 1.08 -4.10
C SER A 122 -14.43 -0.21 -3.56
N THR A 123 -15.26 -1.17 -3.16
CA THR A 123 -14.84 -2.53 -2.79
C THR A 123 -14.69 -3.45 -4.00
N GLU A 124 -15.13 -3.03 -5.19
CA GLU A 124 -15.09 -3.82 -6.41
C GLU A 124 -13.85 -3.48 -7.26
N PRO A 125 -12.91 -4.43 -7.48
CA PRO A 125 -11.69 -4.15 -8.24
C PRO A 125 -11.93 -3.69 -9.68
N ALA A 126 -12.98 -4.18 -10.33
CA ALA A 126 -13.35 -3.74 -11.68
C ALA A 126 -13.72 -2.25 -11.70
N THR A 127 -14.50 -1.80 -10.72
CA THR A 127 -14.85 -0.39 -10.56
C THR A 127 -13.62 0.47 -10.30
N LEU A 128 -12.70 0.02 -9.45
CA LEU A 128 -11.43 0.72 -9.20
C LEU A 128 -10.59 0.87 -10.47
N ALA A 129 -10.47 -0.17 -11.30
CA ALA A 129 -9.67 -0.17 -12.52
C ALA A 129 -10.14 0.89 -13.57
N HIS A 130 -11.41 1.25 -13.53
CA HIS A 130 -12.00 2.24 -14.44
C HIS A 130 -12.03 3.66 -13.86
N LEU A 131 -11.70 3.83 -12.58
CA LEU A 131 -11.71 5.14 -11.94
C LEU A 131 -10.57 6.01 -12.48
N ARG A 132 -10.89 7.25 -12.87
CA ARG A 132 -9.92 8.21 -13.45
C ARG A 132 -9.59 9.37 -12.52
N GLU A 133 -10.50 9.68 -11.62
CA GLU A 133 -10.38 10.82 -10.70
C GLU A 133 -11.03 10.48 -9.36
N GLY A 134 -10.66 11.25 -8.35
CA GLY A 134 -11.23 11.13 -7.02
C GLY A 134 -10.18 11.38 -5.96
N LYS A 135 -10.55 12.15 -4.95
CA LYS A 135 -9.74 12.39 -3.76
C LYS A 135 -10.59 12.14 -2.52
N ARG A 136 -9.98 11.56 -1.50
CA ARG A 136 -10.60 11.34 -0.19
C ARG A 136 -9.63 11.79 0.89
N ASP A 137 -10.15 12.58 1.81
CA ASP A 137 -9.50 12.78 3.10
C ASP A 137 -9.84 11.57 3.97
N LEU A 138 -8.82 10.99 4.58
CA LEU A 138 -8.98 9.86 5.49
C LEU A 138 -9.30 10.37 6.88
N THR A 139 -10.13 9.61 7.59
CA THR A 139 -10.45 9.81 9.00
C THR A 139 -9.70 8.78 9.87
N GLU A 140 -9.77 8.92 11.19
CA GLU A 140 -9.03 8.09 12.14
C GLU A 140 -9.25 6.58 12.00
N ASP A 141 -10.43 6.16 11.51
CA ASP A 141 -10.78 4.76 11.19
C ASP A 141 -10.10 4.22 9.93
N SER A 142 -9.36 5.08 9.22
CA SER A 142 -8.88 4.84 7.87
C SER A 142 -7.40 5.13 7.70
N TYR A 143 -6.72 5.62 8.74
CA TYR A 143 -5.32 5.98 8.63
C TYR A 143 -4.42 4.78 8.36
N PRO A 144 -3.32 4.96 7.60
CA PRO A 144 -2.24 3.99 7.58
C PRO A 144 -1.55 3.96 8.94
N ALA A 145 -0.68 2.97 9.15
CA ALA A 145 0.19 3.00 10.33
C ALA A 145 1.27 4.07 10.15
N PHE A 146 1.64 4.72 11.24
CA PHE A 146 2.76 5.65 11.23
C PHE A 146 3.97 5.03 11.91
N ILE A 147 5.10 5.05 11.23
CA ILE A 147 6.37 4.57 11.76
C ILE A 147 7.30 5.76 11.91
N TRP A 148 7.75 6.00 13.13
CA TRP A 148 8.76 7.01 13.43
C TRP A 148 10.14 6.38 13.53
N PHE A 149 11.10 6.95 12.81
CA PHE A 149 12.51 6.61 12.87
C PHE A 149 13.26 7.74 13.61
N PRO A 150 13.76 7.49 14.83
CA PRO A 150 14.50 8.50 15.57
C PRO A 150 15.81 8.90 14.86
N PRO A 151 16.26 10.15 15.00
CA PRO A 151 17.43 10.67 14.30
C PRO A 151 18.71 9.98 14.76
N GLY A 152 19.53 9.52 13.81
CA GLY A 152 20.85 8.92 14.09
C GLY A 152 20.79 7.61 14.89
N GLN A 153 19.62 6.98 14.97
CA GLN A 153 19.43 5.70 15.65
C GLN A 153 19.27 4.58 14.62
N PRO A 154 19.64 3.34 14.99
CA PRO A 154 19.43 2.20 14.11
C PRO A 154 17.93 1.93 13.91
N TYR A 155 17.58 1.30 12.79
CA TYR A 155 16.18 1.13 12.39
C TYR A 155 15.34 0.30 13.40
N GLU A 156 15.97 -0.53 14.25
CA GLU A 156 15.30 -1.25 15.36
C GLU A 156 14.81 -0.35 16.50
N ARG A 157 15.22 0.93 16.51
CA ARG A 157 14.67 1.95 17.41
C ARG A 157 13.43 2.62 16.85
N ALA A 158 13.01 2.26 15.64
CA ALA A 158 11.76 2.72 15.08
C ALA A 158 10.59 2.32 15.97
N GLN A 159 9.51 3.09 15.90
CA GLN A 159 8.29 2.82 16.65
C GLN A 159 7.08 2.98 15.74
N GLN A 160 6.16 2.02 15.77
CA GLN A 160 4.84 2.18 15.19
C GLN A 160 3.96 2.93 16.19
N ILE A 161 3.61 4.17 15.88
CA ILE A 161 2.97 5.10 16.81
C ILE A 161 1.62 5.58 16.29
N CYS A 162 0.73 5.92 17.21
CA CYS A 162 -0.53 6.56 16.86
C CYS A 162 -0.39 8.08 16.73
N PRO A 163 -1.23 8.77 15.92
CA PRO A 163 -1.19 10.23 15.76
C PRO A 163 -1.21 11.00 17.08
N GLU A 164 -2.03 10.56 18.04
CA GLU A 164 -2.12 11.11 19.40
C GLU A 164 -0.82 11.01 20.22
N GLU A 165 0.09 10.12 19.84
CA GLU A 165 1.38 9.95 20.51
C GLU A 165 2.51 10.80 19.89
N PHE A 166 2.31 11.36 18.69
CA PHE A 166 3.38 12.01 17.92
C PHE A 166 4.17 12.99 18.78
N SER A 167 3.47 13.92 19.43
CA SER A 167 4.15 14.92 20.24
C SER A 167 4.95 14.34 21.41
N ARG A 168 4.39 13.35 22.11
CA ARG A 168 5.01 12.73 23.30
C ARG A 168 6.22 11.86 22.93
N VAL A 169 6.11 11.05 21.88
CA VAL A 169 7.14 10.08 21.52
C VAL A 169 8.28 10.72 20.73
N ILE A 170 7.97 11.65 19.83
CA ILE A 170 8.95 12.35 18.99
C ILE A 170 9.70 13.43 19.79
N GLY A 171 9.07 13.99 20.82
CA GLY A 171 9.67 15.03 21.67
C GLY A 171 9.61 16.44 21.06
N ALA A 172 8.61 16.71 20.23
CA ALA A 172 8.33 18.03 19.64
C ALA A 172 6.82 18.24 19.55
N LYS A 173 6.35 19.47 19.25
CA LYS A 173 4.92 19.70 18.99
C LYS A 173 4.58 19.21 17.58
N VAL A 174 4.42 17.88 17.44
CA VAL A 174 4.08 17.21 16.19
C VAL A 174 2.62 16.80 16.21
N GLU A 175 1.86 17.25 15.22
CA GLU A 175 0.44 16.95 15.08
C GLU A 175 0.13 16.53 13.65
N LEU A 176 -0.67 15.47 13.49
CA LEU A 176 -1.19 15.07 12.20
C LEU A 176 -2.20 16.12 11.69
N GLN A 177 -1.98 16.64 10.49
CA GLN A 177 -2.85 17.67 9.89
C GLN A 177 -3.82 17.05 8.88
N SER A 178 -3.33 16.15 8.03
CA SER A 178 -4.18 15.45 7.06
C SER A 178 -3.55 14.14 6.57
N VAL A 179 -4.41 13.23 6.11
CA VAL A 179 -4.03 12.06 5.33
C VAL A 179 -5.01 11.95 4.18
N THR A 180 -4.52 11.76 2.97
CA THR A 180 -5.35 11.72 1.77
C THR A 180 -4.97 10.56 0.86
N ILE A 181 -5.97 10.06 0.14
CA ILE A 181 -5.76 9.21 -1.04
C ILE A 181 -6.36 9.87 -2.26
N GLU A 182 -5.67 9.76 -3.40
CA GLU A 182 -6.09 10.35 -4.66
C GLU A 182 -5.85 9.39 -5.81
N VAL A 183 -6.84 9.22 -6.69
CA VAL A 183 -6.77 8.37 -7.87
C VAL A 183 -5.67 8.89 -8.80
N ALA A 184 -4.72 8.03 -9.18
CA ALA A 184 -3.52 8.42 -9.92
C ALA A 184 -3.10 7.33 -10.95
N PRO A 185 -3.95 7.01 -11.94
CA PRO A 185 -3.75 5.87 -12.84
C PRO A 185 -2.45 5.97 -13.67
N ASP A 186 -2.10 7.18 -14.09
CA ASP A 186 -0.97 7.43 -14.99
C ASP A 186 0.30 7.90 -14.26
N ALA A 187 0.26 8.00 -12.93
CA ALA A 187 1.39 8.49 -12.17
C ALA A 187 2.55 7.46 -12.16
N PRO A 188 3.81 7.93 -12.20
CA PRO A 188 4.96 7.04 -12.17
C PRO A 188 5.03 6.30 -10.83
N LEU A 189 5.30 5.00 -10.90
CA LEU A 189 5.43 4.14 -9.73
C LEU A 189 6.91 4.00 -9.36
N LEU A 190 7.28 4.47 -8.18
CA LEU A 190 8.56 4.15 -7.57
C LEU A 190 8.41 2.85 -6.79
N THR A 191 9.38 1.95 -6.94
CA THR A 191 9.49 0.77 -6.07
C THR A 191 10.52 0.98 -4.97
N ARG A 192 11.45 1.92 -5.15
CA ARG A 192 12.53 2.18 -4.20
C ARG A 192 12.51 3.63 -3.74
N LEU A 193 12.66 3.83 -2.44
CA LEU A 193 12.64 5.14 -1.82
C LEU A 193 13.99 5.82 -2.06
N GLU A 194 13.95 6.97 -2.74
CA GLU A 194 15.13 7.76 -3.12
C GLU A 194 15.42 8.84 -2.07
N ILE A 195 15.73 8.39 -0.85
CA ILE A 195 16.17 9.28 0.23
C ILE A 195 17.52 8.82 0.78
N SER A 196 18.29 9.77 1.28
CA SER A 196 19.51 9.50 2.04
C SER A 196 19.17 9.39 3.52
N ALA A 197 19.08 8.16 4.03
CA ALA A 197 18.78 7.91 5.43
C ALA A 197 19.52 6.66 5.95
N PRO A 198 20.35 6.76 7.00
CA PRO A 198 21.12 5.61 7.51
C PRO A 198 20.25 4.38 7.86
N TRP A 199 19.10 4.61 8.49
CA TRP A 199 18.16 3.53 8.84
C TRP A 199 17.65 2.77 7.61
N LEU A 200 17.54 3.42 6.45
CA LEU A 200 17.06 2.82 5.21
C LEU A 200 18.15 1.94 4.57
N ASP A 201 19.40 2.35 4.66
CA ASP A 201 20.52 1.54 4.19
C ASP A 201 20.74 0.32 5.08
N GLU A 202 20.63 0.50 6.39
CA GLU A 202 20.67 -0.60 7.38
C GLU A 202 19.56 -1.63 7.13
N ILE A 203 18.30 -1.19 7.03
CA ILE A 203 17.18 -2.12 6.81
C ILE A 203 17.28 -2.82 5.43
N ARG A 204 17.83 -2.15 4.42
CA ARG A 204 18.10 -2.76 3.12
C ARG A 204 19.15 -3.86 3.21
N ALA A 205 20.22 -3.62 3.95
CA ALA A 205 21.28 -4.60 4.19
C ALA A 205 20.80 -5.80 5.03
N ASP A 206 19.98 -5.55 6.05
CA ASP A 206 19.47 -6.60 6.94
C ASP A 206 18.40 -7.48 6.26
N GLN A 207 17.54 -6.90 5.42
CA GLN A 207 16.37 -7.58 4.83
C GLN A 207 16.58 -7.93 3.35
N THR A 208 17.67 -8.63 3.01
CA THR A 208 18.10 -8.95 1.61
C THR A 208 17.36 -10.13 0.94
N ASN A 209 16.04 -10.22 1.10
CA ASN A 209 15.13 -11.14 0.37
C ASN A 209 15.11 -12.61 0.80
N LEU A 210 15.95 -13.06 1.75
CA LEU A 210 16.00 -14.48 2.17
C LEU A 210 15.89 -14.71 3.69
N GLY A 211 16.05 -13.68 4.51
CA GLY A 211 15.85 -13.75 5.95
C GLY A 211 14.50 -13.16 6.32
N GLY A 212 13.59 -13.97 6.86
CA GLY A 212 12.44 -13.42 7.58
C GLY A 212 12.94 -12.45 8.65
N VAL A 213 12.20 -11.36 8.89
CA VAL A 213 12.56 -10.41 9.96
C VAL A 213 12.49 -11.13 11.29
N THR A 214 13.64 -11.52 11.83
CA THR A 214 13.74 -12.08 13.18
C THR A 214 13.67 -10.93 14.16
N SER A 215 12.49 -10.70 14.73
CA SER A 215 12.35 -9.80 15.87
C SER A 215 12.77 -10.55 17.13
N LYS A 216 13.67 -9.92 17.92
CA LYS A 216 13.81 -10.30 19.32
C LYS A 216 12.49 -9.94 20.02
N ALA A 217 12.06 -10.77 20.97
CA ALA A 217 10.84 -10.49 21.72
C ALA A 217 10.87 -9.06 22.30
N GLY A 218 9.84 -8.27 21.99
CA GLY A 218 9.70 -6.90 22.48
C GLY A 218 10.40 -5.82 21.65
N ILE A 219 11.08 -6.15 20.55
CA ILE A 219 11.65 -5.15 19.64
C ILE A 219 10.81 -5.10 18.36
N PHE A 220 10.20 -3.94 18.11
CA PHE A 220 9.56 -3.65 16.82
C PHE A 220 10.62 -3.51 15.73
N LYS A 221 10.48 -4.29 14.67
CA LYS A 221 11.27 -4.18 13.45
C LYS A 221 10.31 -3.91 12.28
N PRO A 222 10.36 -2.73 11.64
CA PRO A 222 9.64 -2.49 10.39
C PRO A 222 9.99 -3.55 9.35
N TYR A 223 8.99 -4.02 8.60
CA TYR A 223 9.21 -4.91 7.46
C TYR A 223 9.39 -4.05 6.21
N ARG A 224 10.60 -3.99 5.66
CA ARG A 224 10.92 -3.12 4.50
C ARG A 224 9.94 -3.36 3.35
N THR A 225 9.84 -4.60 2.89
CA THR A 225 9.16 -5.02 1.66
C THR A 225 7.64 -4.86 1.68
N SER A 226 7.02 -4.76 2.86
CA SER A 226 5.57 -4.60 3.00
C SER A 226 5.15 -3.26 3.61
N MET A 227 6.01 -2.62 4.42
CA MET A 227 5.67 -1.38 5.13
C MET A 227 6.28 -0.13 4.50
N ILE A 228 7.47 -0.22 3.88
CA ILE A 228 8.28 0.95 3.49
C ILE A 228 8.47 1.04 1.98
N GLU A 229 9.00 0.00 1.34
CA GLU A 229 9.27 -0.02 -0.09
C GLU A 229 9.23 -1.44 -0.62
N THR A 230 8.65 -1.65 -1.79
CA THR A 230 8.59 -2.98 -2.42
C THR A 230 9.82 -3.23 -3.28
N ASP A 231 10.28 -4.47 -3.41
CA ASP A 231 11.42 -4.73 -4.29
C ASP A 231 11.12 -4.33 -5.75
N GLY A 232 12.13 -3.76 -6.43
CA GLY A 232 12.08 -3.57 -7.87
C GLY A 232 12.09 -4.92 -8.56
N THR A 233 11.09 -5.19 -9.39
CA THR A 233 11.07 -6.31 -10.34
C THR A 233 11.88 -5.97 -11.57
#